data_AF-A0A0F9ACJ4-F1
#
_entry.id   AF-A0A0F9ACJ4-F1
#
_cell.length_a   1.000
_cell.length_b   1.000
_cell.length_c   1.000
_cell.angle_alpha   90.00
_cell.angle_beta   90.00
_cell.angle_gamma   90.00
#
_symmetry.space_group_name_H-M   'P 1'
#
loop_
_entity.id
_entity.type
_entity.pdbx_description
1 polymer ?
#
loop_
_entity_poly.entity_id
_entity_poly.type
_entity_poly.pdbx_seq_one_letter_code
_entity_poly.pdbx_strand_id
1 'polypeptide(L)'
;MKKLVIILLLASTSLGALRQIKTSYNGGELSEYMAGREDINKYHSGCSKLINATVLPHGGVVKRPGTEYIATAPNKCKLFPFEFSVDDTMVLEFSDALLRFYKNGTLIKVGSGTEDLTALDNIVSTWQLNDTDGTTVVNVGSTTSDGTASVSIITIAEEGIINGSFDLDGQYTVEVSDNEQFSFTDNSDDTPFSIACWIDV
;
A
#
# COMPACT_ATOMS: atom_id res chain seq x y z
N MET A 1 7.11 60.58 -69.12
CA MET A 1 7.01 60.34 -67.66
C MET A 1 6.95 58.84 -67.44
N LYS A 2 8.06 58.21 -66.99
CA LYS A 2 8.13 56.76 -66.78
C LYS A 2 7.59 56.42 -65.39
N LYS A 3 6.49 55.67 -65.31
CA LYS A 3 5.90 55.24 -64.03
C LYS A 3 6.74 54.09 -63.46
N LEU A 4 7.38 54.33 -62.31
CA LEU A 4 8.10 53.34 -61.54
C LEU A 4 7.10 52.61 -60.64
N VAL A 5 6.85 51.33 -60.91
CA VAL A 5 5.99 50.47 -60.07
C VAL A 5 6.88 49.78 -59.05
N ILE A 6 6.76 50.17 -57.79
CA ILE A 6 7.42 49.51 -56.66
C ILE A 6 6.52 48.32 -56.26
N ILE A 7 6.97 47.10 -56.57
CA ILE A 7 6.35 45.88 -56.09
C ILE A 7 6.92 45.61 -54.69
N LEU A 8 6.15 45.92 -53.66
CA LEU A 8 6.49 45.60 -52.28
C LEU A 8 6.28 44.10 -52.07
N LEU A 9 7.36 43.33 -52.18
CA LEU A 9 7.39 41.90 -51.87
C LEU A 9 7.29 41.74 -50.34
N LEU A 10 6.07 41.78 -49.81
CA LEU A 10 5.77 41.25 -48.48
C LEU A 10 5.93 39.73 -48.56
N ALA A 11 7.16 39.27 -48.35
CA ALA A 11 7.41 37.88 -48.02
C ALA A 11 6.61 37.60 -46.75
N SER A 12 5.51 36.87 -46.89
CA SER A 12 4.87 36.22 -45.74
C SER A 12 5.89 35.25 -45.19
N THR A 13 6.67 35.69 -44.21
CA THR A 13 7.42 34.78 -43.37
C THR A 13 6.36 33.89 -42.73
N SER A 14 6.25 32.65 -43.24
CA SER A 14 5.52 31.61 -42.53
C SER A 14 6.09 31.65 -41.13
N LEU A 15 5.25 31.97 -40.15
CA LEU A 15 5.61 32.03 -38.74
C LEU A 15 5.91 30.59 -38.30
N GLY A 16 7.07 30.08 -38.73
CA GLY A 16 7.60 28.81 -38.30
C GLY A 16 7.89 28.99 -36.82
N ALA A 17 7.07 28.38 -35.98
CA ALA A 17 7.29 28.38 -34.55
C ALA A 17 8.69 27.80 -34.31
N LEU A 18 9.66 28.66 -33.98
CA LEU A 18 10.99 28.22 -33.57
C LEU A 18 10.84 27.46 -32.26
N ARG A 19 10.84 26.13 -32.37
CA ARG A 19 10.78 25.25 -31.21
C ARG A 19 12.15 25.23 -30.55
N GLN A 20 12.32 26.05 -29.52
CA GLN A 20 13.54 26.03 -28.71
C GLN A 20 13.65 24.65 -28.02
N ILE A 21 14.76 23.94 -28.28
CA ILE A 21 15.05 22.69 -27.58
C ILE A 21 15.47 23.06 -26.16
N LYS A 22 14.67 22.64 -25.18
CA LYS A 22 15.01 22.68 -23.76
C LYS A 22 15.71 21.38 -23.42
N THR A 23 16.96 21.48 -22.95
CA THR A 23 17.80 20.33 -22.62
C THR A 23 17.66 19.88 -21.16
N SER A 24 17.05 20.70 -20.30
CA SER A 24 16.85 20.39 -18.89
C SER A 24 15.64 21.13 -18.32
N TYR A 25 15.09 20.57 -17.23
CA TYR A 25 13.98 21.11 -16.46
C TYR A 25 14.33 21.35 -14.98
N ASN A 26 15.63 21.38 -14.65
CA ASN A 26 16.15 21.55 -13.28
C ASN A 26 15.67 22.82 -12.55
N GLY A 27 15.24 23.83 -13.31
CA GLY A 27 14.70 25.08 -12.79
C GLY A 27 13.25 24.98 -12.29
N GLY A 28 12.54 23.88 -12.57
CA GLY A 28 11.16 23.66 -12.15
C GLY A 28 10.15 24.59 -12.82
N GLU A 29 9.00 24.78 -12.16
CA GLU A 29 8.00 25.77 -12.54
C GLU A 29 8.48 27.17 -12.16
N LEU A 30 8.59 28.04 -13.15
CA LEU A 30 8.96 29.44 -12.96
C LEU A 30 7.69 30.29 -12.83
N SER A 31 7.75 31.28 -11.93
CA SER A 31 6.69 32.26 -11.79
C SER A 31 6.45 33.03 -13.09
N GLU A 32 5.20 33.39 -13.37
CA GLU A 32 4.82 34.18 -14.55
C GLU A 32 5.58 35.51 -14.65
N TYR A 33 5.94 36.13 -13.52
CA TYR A 33 6.76 37.34 -13.49
C TYR A 33 8.18 37.15 -14.01
N MET A 34 8.64 35.89 -14.13
CA MET A 34 9.95 35.54 -14.68
C MET A 34 9.90 35.26 -16.19
N ALA A 35 8.72 35.31 -16.84
CA ALA A 35 8.53 34.94 -18.24
C ALA A 35 9.32 35.80 -19.25
N GLY A 36 9.89 36.94 -18.83
CA GLY A 36 10.75 37.78 -19.65
C GLY A 36 12.18 37.94 -19.14
N ARG A 37 12.56 37.21 -18.07
CA ARG A 37 13.87 37.35 -17.42
C ARG A 37 14.86 36.30 -17.92
N GLU A 38 15.21 36.43 -19.18
CA GLU A 38 16.21 35.61 -19.86
C GLU A 38 17.62 35.75 -19.28
N ASP A 39 17.89 36.84 -18.56
CA ASP A 39 19.15 37.10 -17.88
C ASP A 39 19.39 36.18 -16.67
N ILE A 40 18.34 35.55 -16.14
CA ILE A 40 18.44 34.60 -15.03
C ILE A 40 18.82 33.22 -15.59
N ASN A 41 19.94 32.65 -15.14
CA ASN A 41 20.40 31.31 -15.56
C ASN A 41 19.33 30.21 -15.44
N LYS A 42 18.47 30.27 -14.41
CA LYS A 42 17.37 29.31 -14.21
C LYS A 42 16.26 29.40 -15.26
N TYR A 43 16.14 30.53 -15.98
CA TYR A 43 15.15 30.70 -17.04
C TYR A 43 15.32 29.67 -18.17
N HIS A 44 16.56 29.34 -18.50
CA HIS A 44 16.86 28.38 -19.55
C HIS A 44 16.54 26.94 -19.16
N SER A 45 16.61 26.60 -17.86
CA SER A 45 16.35 25.25 -17.34
C SER A 45 14.99 25.09 -16.65
N GLY A 46 14.12 26.10 -16.66
CA GLY A 46 12.76 26.03 -16.12
C GLY A 46 11.67 25.95 -17.19
N CYS A 47 10.43 25.77 -16.73
CA CYS A 47 9.22 25.74 -17.54
C CYS A 47 8.13 26.62 -16.93
N SER A 48 7.14 27.01 -17.73
CA SER A 48 6.04 27.87 -17.27
C SER A 48 5.01 27.13 -16.40
N LYS A 49 4.87 25.82 -16.56
CA LYS A 49 3.88 25.01 -15.85
C LYS A 49 4.38 23.57 -15.68
N LEU A 50 4.36 23.08 -14.44
CA LEU A 50 4.79 21.73 -14.07
C LEU A 50 3.78 21.12 -13.09
N ILE A 51 2.83 20.34 -13.61
CA ILE A 51 1.75 19.74 -12.81
C ILE A 51 2.04 18.27 -12.56
N ASN A 52 1.87 17.82 -11.31
CA ASN A 52 2.00 16.40 -10.92
C ASN A 52 3.33 15.77 -11.37
N ALA A 53 4.41 16.53 -11.27
CA ALA A 53 5.72 16.15 -11.74
C ALA A 53 6.79 16.50 -10.70
N THR A 54 7.86 15.71 -10.70
CA THR A 54 9.04 15.91 -9.87
C THR A 54 10.24 16.09 -10.79
N VAL A 55 10.97 17.17 -10.58
CA VAL A 55 12.18 17.49 -11.33
C VAL A 55 13.32 16.62 -10.82
N LEU A 56 14.04 16.00 -11.74
CA LEU A 56 15.17 15.16 -11.43
C LEU A 56 16.46 16.00 -11.47
N PRO A 57 17.45 15.77 -10.58
CA PRO A 57 18.70 16.53 -10.59
C PRO A 57 19.47 16.49 -11.92
N HIS A 58 19.27 15.43 -12.71
CA HIS A 58 19.95 15.18 -13.98
C HIS A 58 19.27 15.84 -15.21
N GLY A 59 18.28 16.72 -15.02
CA GLY A 59 17.66 17.48 -16.12
C GLY A 59 16.30 16.96 -16.56
N GLY A 60 15.94 15.74 -16.17
CA GLY A 60 14.67 15.11 -16.51
C GLY A 60 13.50 15.55 -15.61
N VAL A 61 12.31 15.13 -16.00
CA VAL A 61 11.09 15.27 -15.19
C VAL A 61 10.42 13.90 -15.15
N VAL A 62 10.06 13.46 -13.95
CA VAL A 62 9.22 12.27 -13.75
C VAL A 62 7.85 12.69 -13.26
N LYS A 63 6.85 11.83 -13.44
CA LYS A 63 5.57 12.01 -12.75
C LYS A 63 5.79 11.88 -11.24
N ARG A 64 5.07 12.67 -10.45
CA ARG A 64 5.07 12.54 -8.99
C ARG A 64 4.60 11.13 -8.62
N PRO A 65 5.21 10.48 -7.62
CA PRO A 65 4.70 9.22 -7.08
C PRO A 65 3.20 9.35 -6.77
N GLY A 66 2.45 8.30 -7.09
CA GLY A 66 1.02 8.25 -6.86
C GLY A 66 0.68 8.24 -5.37
N THR A 67 -0.61 8.28 -5.09
CA THR A 67 -1.15 8.00 -3.75
C THR A 67 -1.57 6.54 -3.68
N GLU A 68 -1.29 5.89 -2.57
CA GLU A 68 -1.82 4.58 -2.25
C GLU A 68 -3.14 4.69 -1.51
N TYR A 69 -4.05 3.75 -1.73
CA TYR A 69 -5.28 3.64 -0.96
C TYR A 69 -5.00 2.81 0.30
N ILE A 70 -5.17 3.42 1.48
CA ILE A 70 -4.98 2.72 2.77
C ILE A 70 -6.33 2.35 3.39
N ALA A 71 -7.21 3.34 3.58
CA ALA A 71 -8.51 3.11 4.19
C ALA A 71 -9.52 4.19 3.82
N THR A 72 -10.80 3.83 3.87
CA THR A 72 -11.90 4.79 3.80
C THR A 72 -12.12 5.43 5.18
N ALA A 73 -12.31 6.75 5.20
CA ALA A 73 -12.68 7.49 6.40
C ALA A 73 -14.15 7.22 6.77
N PRO A 74 -14.47 6.85 8.02
CA PRO A 74 -15.85 6.55 8.42
C PRO A 74 -16.71 7.82 8.45
N ASN A 75 -16.11 8.95 8.78
CA ASN A 75 -16.73 10.27 8.84
C ASN A 75 -15.78 11.33 8.28
N LYS A 76 -16.26 12.58 8.19
CA LYS A 76 -15.37 13.72 7.89
C LYS A 76 -14.24 13.75 8.93
N CYS A 77 -13.01 13.62 8.46
CA CYS A 77 -11.85 13.53 9.32
C CYS A 77 -10.78 14.56 8.94
N LYS A 78 -9.82 14.75 9.85
CA LYS A 78 -8.58 15.50 9.60
C LYS A 78 -7.40 14.66 10.00
N LEU A 79 -6.36 14.69 9.17
CA LEU A 79 -5.09 14.01 9.42
C LEU A 79 -4.11 14.97 10.08
N PHE A 80 -3.43 14.52 11.12
CA PHE A 80 -2.37 15.24 11.82
C PHE A 80 -1.12 14.37 11.88
N PRO A 81 0.06 14.89 11.48
CA PRO A 81 1.31 14.19 11.69
C PRO A 81 1.67 14.19 13.19
N PHE A 82 2.17 13.07 13.68
CA PHE A 82 2.71 12.93 15.02
C PHE A 82 4.05 12.20 14.98
N GLU A 83 5.03 12.76 15.68
CA GLU A 83 6.39 12.23 15.77
C GLU A 83 6.75 12.11 17.24
N PHE A 84 6.93 10.88 17.71
CA PHE A 84 7.41 10.61 19.06
C PHE A 84 8.94 10.54 19.08
N SER A 85 9.53 9.89 18.07
CA SER A 85 10.98 9.81 17.84
C SER A 85 11.27 9.68 16.34
N VAL A 86 12.55 9.70 15.97
CA VAL A 86 13.00 9.52 14.57
C VAL A 86 12.53 8.17 14.00
N ASP A 87 12.46 7.14 14.85
CA ASP A 87 12.05 5.79 14.45
C ASP A 87 10.53 5.56 14.63
N ASP A 88 9.85 6.43 15.37
CA ASP A 88 8.42 6.29 15.67
C ASP A 88 7.63 7.53 15.23
N THR A 89 7.17 7.45 13.98
CA THR A 89 6.30 8.43 13.35
C THR A 89 4.97 7.80 12.97
N MET A 90 3.90 8.57 13.11
CA MET A 90 2.54 8.13 12.80
C MET A 90 1.67 9.28 12.31
N VAL A 91 0.55 8.93 11.69
CA VAL A 91 -0.49 9.88 11.29
C VAL A 91 -1.73 9.61 12.12
N LEU A 92 -2.22 10.65 12.78
CA LEU A 92 -3.44 10.62 13.58
C LEU A 92 -4.61 11.07 12.72
N GLU A 93 -5.65 10.26 12.64
CA GLU A 93 -6.90 10.63 12.00
C GLU A 93 -7.96 10.93 13.05
N PHE A 94 -8.30 12.21 13.16
CA PHE A 94 -9.38 12.69 14.02
C PHE A 94 -10.67 12.72 13.23
N SER A 95 -11.65 11.95 13.69
CA SER A 95 -13.02 11.95 13.20
C SER A 95 -14.00 12.12 14.38
N ASP A 96 -15.30 12.23 14.11
CA ASP A 96 -16.30 12.41 15.16
C ASP A 96 -16.31 11.21 16.13
N ALA A 97 -16.01 11.47 17.40
CA ALA A 97 -15.87 10.48 18.48
C ALA A 97 -14.93 9.29 18.20
N LEU A 98 -14.05 9.38 17.19
CA LEU A 98 -13.18 8.29 16.78
C LEU A 98 -11.80 8.83 16.38
N LEU A 99 -10.76 8.25 16.98
CA LEU A 99 -9.36 8.49 16.68
C LEU A 99 -8.74 7.22 16.11
N ARG A 100 -8.17 7.31 14.91
CA ARG A 100 -7.45 6.21 14.27
C ARG A 100 -5.97 6.56 14.10
N PHE A 101 -5.11 5.56 14.16
CA PHE A 101 -3.67 5.70 14.06
C PHE A 101 -3.15 5.00 12.82
N TYR A 102 -2.26 5.64 12.07
CA TYR A 102 -1.61 5.05 10.91
C TYR A 102 -0.10 5.05 11.11
N LYS A 103 0.56 3.92 10.87
CA LYS A 103 2.01 3.76 10.99
C LYS A 103 2.51 2.87 9.85
N ASN A 104 3.69 3.16 9.31
CA ASN A 104 4.29 2.40 8.21
C ASN A 104 3.37 2.18 6.99
N GLY A 105 2.50 3.14 6.70
CA GLY A 105 1.55 3.05 5.58
C GLY A 105 0.28 2.24 5.88
N THR A 106 0.13 1.62 7.04
CA THR A 106 -1.07 0.85 7.40
C THR A 106 -1.87 1.49 8.53
N LEU A 107 -3.16 1.15 8.61
CA LEU A 107 -4.04 1.52 9.72
C LEU A 107 -3.76 0.58 10.90
N ILE A 108 -3.37 1.14 12.04
CA ILE A 108 -3.30 0.38 13.29
C ILE A 108 -4.73 0.06 13.71
N LYS A 109 -5.07 -1.21 13.64
CA LYS A 109 -6.34 -1.75 14.16
C LYS A 109 -6.05 -2.33 15.54
N VAL A 110 -6.95 -2.11 16.49
CA VAL A 110 -7.04 -3.04 17.61
C VAL A 110 -7.45 -4.37 16.99
N GLY A 111 -6.66 -5.41 17.23
CA GLY A 111 -6.96 -6.75 16.76
C GLY A 111 -8.43 -7.11 16.96
N SER A 112 -9.12 -7.42 15.87
CA SER A 112 -10.42 -8.09 15.94
C SER A 112 -10.17 -9.55 15.64
N GLY A 113 -10.24 -10.34 16.70
CA GLY A 113 -9.91 -11.76 16.73
C GLY A 113 -9.68 -12.09 18.20
N THR A 114 -10.33 -13.15 18.66
CA THR A 114 -10.18 -13.65 20.02
C THR A 114 -9.73 -15.09 19.92
N GLU A 115 -8.60 -15.41 20.56
CA GLU A 115 -8.25 -16.81 20.86
C GLU A 115 -9.22 -17.40 21.91
N ASP A 116 -9.91 -16.52 22.63
CA ASP A 116 -10.95 -16.91 23.56
C ASP A 116 -12.22 -17.30 22.81
N LEU A 117 -12.30 -18.59 22.50
CA LEU A 117 -13.43 -19.23 21.84
C LEU A 117 -14.43 -19.82 22.84
N THR A 118 -14.30 -19.51 24.14
CA THR A 118 -15.13 -20.09 25.22
C THR A 118 -16.63 -19.77 25.09
N ALA A 119 -16.99 -18.77 24.29
CA ALA A 119 -18.38 -18.42 23.99
C ALA A 119 -19.03 -19.29 22.90
N LEU A 120 -18.28 -20.18 22.25
CA LEU A 120 -18.75 -21.09 21.20
C LEU A 120 -18.81 -22.53 21.74
N ASP A 121 -20.01 -23.10 21.80
CA ASP A 121 -20.22 -24.44 22.37
C ASP A 121 -20.08 -25.59 21.35
N ASN A 122 -19.85 -25.30 20.06
CA ASN A 122 -19.91 -26.26 18.96
C ASN A 122 -18.58 -26.42 18.18
N ILE A 123 -17.45 -26.19 18.85
CA ILE A 123 -16.13 -26.30 18.23
C ILE A 123 -15.72 -27.76 18.11
N VAL A 124 -15.39 -28.19 16.89
CA VAL A 124 -14.88 -29.54 16.61
C VAL A 124 -13.36 -29.61 16.82
N SER A 125 -12.60 -28.62 16.35
CA SER A 125 -11.14 -28.51 16.50
C SER A 125 -10.66 -27.09 16.21
N THR A 126 -9.56 -26.69 16.82
CA THR A 126 -8.95 -25.35 16.68
C THR A 126 -7.44 -25.47 16.62
N TRP A 127 -6.79 -24.79 15.69
CA TRP A 127 -5.33 -24.83 15.56
C TRP A 127 -4.75 -23.45 15.79
N GLN A 128 -3.71 -23.38 16.62
CA GLN A 128 -2.97 -22.15 16.89
C GLN A 128 -1.49 -22.34 16.58
N LEU A 129 -0.77 -21.23 16.40
CA LEU A 129 0.69 -21.24 16.34
C LEU A 129 1.24 -21.80 17.65
N ASN A 130 2.07 -22.84 17.59
CA ASN A 130 2.76 -23.38 18.77
C ASN A 130 4.18 -22.80 18.81
N ASP A 131 4.56 -22.14 19.91
CA ASP A 131 5.90 -21.54 20.10
C ASP A 131 7.02 -22.58 20.34
N THR A 132 6.73 -23.87 20.13
CA THR A 132 7.69 -24.96 20.29
C THR A 132 8.37 -25.28 18.97
N ASP A 133 9.70 -25.39 18.97
CA ASP A 133 10.48 -25.78 17.79
C ASP A 133 10.05 -27.18 17.28
N GLY A 134 9.78 -27.28 15.98
CA GLY A 134 9.27 -28.49 15.34
C GLY A 134 8.23 -28.18 14.26
N THR A 135 7.64 -29.23 13.69
CA THR A 135 6.67 -29.12 12.57
C THR A 135 5.22 -29.36 13.00
N THR A 136 4.95 -29.69 14.27
CA THR A 136 3.61 -30.06 14.75
C THR A 136 2.78 -28.84 15.13
N VAL A 137 1.71 -28.59 14.37
CA VAL A 137 0.72 -27.55 14.66
C VAL A 137 -0.33 -28.13 15.59
N VAL A 138 -0.28 -27.73 16.86
CA VAL A 138 -1.08 -28.35 17.92
C VAL A 138 -2.54 -27.88 17.85
N ASN A 139 -3.46 -28.83 17.97
CA ASN A 139 -4.86 -28.53 18.20
C ASN A 139 -5.11 -28.13 19.67
N VAL A 140 -5.81 -27.03 19.87
CA VAL A 140 -6.09 -26.44 21.18
C VAL A 140 -7.30 -27.13 21.80
N GLY A 141 -7.04 -28.25 22.49
CA GLY A 141 -8.07 -28.99 23.24
C GLY A 141 -8.01 -30.51 23.07
N SER A 142 -7.22 -31.01 22.11
CA SER A 142 -6.93 -32.43 21.90
C SER A 142 -5.67 -32.57 21.04
N THR A 143 -4.93 -33.68 21.14
CA THR A 143 -3.82 -34.00 20.21
C THR A 143 -4.25 -34.94 19.08
N THR A 144 -5.54 -35.29 19.00
CA THR A 144 -6.03 -36.31 18.05
C THR A 144 -6.07 -35.85 16.61
N SER A 145 -6.00 -34.54 16.35
CA SER A 145 -6.09 -33.92 15.01
C SER A 145 -5.06 -32.81 14.82
N ASP A 146 -3.88 -32.96 15.42
CA ASP A 146 -2.76 -32.03 15.19
C ASP A 146 -2.41 -31.93 13.70
N GLY A 147 -2.09 -30.72 13.27
CA GLY A 147 -1.59 -30.44 11.93
C GLY A 147 -0.07 -30.62 11.84
N THR A 148 0.44 -30.64 10.61
CA THR A 148 1.87 -30.65 10.31
C THR A 148 2.20 -29.53 9.32
N ALA A 149 3.18 -28.70 9.68
CA ALA A 149 3.75 -27.69 8.80
C ALA A 149 4.85 -28.29 7.92
N SER A 150 5.01 -27.75 6.71
CA SER A 150 6.06 -28.17 5.76
C SER A 150 7.49 -27.84 6.22
N VAL A 151 7.62 -26.93 7.21
CA VAL A 151 8.88 -26.46 7.80
C VAL A 151 8.67 -26.21 9.29
N SER A 152 9.74 -25.96 10.06
CA SER A 152 9.62 -25.63 11.48
C SER A 152 8.70 -24.42 11.67
N ILE A 153 7.85 -24.48 12.70
CA ILE A 153 6.88 -23.43 13.02
C ILE A 153 7.57 -22.09 13.28
N ILE A 154 8.79 -22.09 13.83
CA ILE A 154 9.58 -20.87 14.03
C ILE A 154 9.91 -20.17 12.70
N THR A 155 10.01 -20.91 11.60
CA THR A 155 10.34 -20.33 10.27
C THR A 155 9.14 -19.65 9.62
N ILE A 156 7.92 -20.09 9.96
CA ILE A 156 6.66 -19.54 9.45
C ILE A 156 5.93 -18.71 10.51
N ALA A 157 6.56 -18.49 11.67
CA ALA A 157 6.02 -17.67 12.75
C ALA A 157 6.32 -16.20 12.45
N GLU A 158 5.27 -15.43 12.22
CA GLU A 158 5.36 -14.00 11.98
C GLU A 158 4.52 -13.22 13.00
N GLU A 159 4.92 -12.00 13.33
CA GLU A 159 4.12 -11.12 14.19
C GLU A 159 2.86 -10.68 13.44
N GLY A 160 1.71 -11.27 13.77
CA GLY A 160 0.42 -10.85 13.25
C GLY A 160 -0.14 -9.61 13.96
N ILE A 161 -1.28 -9.09 13.47
CA ILE A 161 -1.91 -7.87 14.00
C ILE A 161 -2.34 -8.00 15.49
N ILE A 162 -2.62 -9.22 15.95
CA ILE A 162 -3.17 -9.49 17.30
C ILE A 162 -2.21 -10.35 18.14
N ASN A 163 -1.66 -11.38 17.52
CA ASN A 163 -0.69 -12.32 18.10
C ASN A 163 0.11 -12.98 16.95
N GLY A 164 0.96 -13.96 17.25
CA GLY A 164 1.68 -14.76 16.25
C GLY A 164 0.75 -15.34 15.18
N SER A 165 1.21 -15.30 13.93
CA SER A 165 0.48 -15.78 12.76
C SER A 165 1.36 -16.70 11.91
N PHE A 166 0.73 -17.47 11.02
CA PHE A 166 1.45 -18.27 10.02
C PHE A 166 1.69 -17.43 8.76
N ASP A 167 2.95 -17.09 8.47
CA ASP A 167 3.34 -16.61 7.15
C ASP A 167 3.73 -17.79 6.27
N LEU A 168 2.90 -18.05 5.27
CA LEU A 168 3.10 -19.16 4.34
C LEU A 168 3.92 -18.75 3.10
N ASP A 169 4.11 -17.45 2.84
CA ASP A 169 4.82 -16.88 1.67
C ASP A 169 4.47 -17.54 0.31
N GLY A 170 3.27 -18.13 0.21
CA GLY A 170 2.84 -18.95 -0.93
C GLY A 170 3.68 -20.21 -1.21
N GLN A 171 4.68 -20.53 -0.38
CA GLN A 171 5.59 -21.66 -0.52
C GLN A 171 5.35 -22.75 0.53
N TYR A 172 4.96 -22.36 1.75
CA TYR A 172 4.79 -23.25 2.87
C TYR A 172 3.33 -23.67 3.04
N THR A 173 3.13 -24.83 3.66
CA THR A 173 1.80 -25.39 3.89
C THR A 173 1.67 -25.87 5.32
N VAL A 174 0.47 -25.71 5.87
CA VAL A 174 0.03 -26.42 7.07
C VAL A 174 -1.06 -27.38 6.64
N GLU A 175 -0.88 -28.66 6.94
CA GLU A 175 -1.80 -29.73 6.59
C GLU A 175 -2.35 -30.37 7.86
N VAL A 176 -3.67 -30.53 7.89
CA VAL A 176 -4.33 -31.39 8.89
C VAL A 176 -4.57 -32.73 8.21
N SER A 177 -3.99 -33.80 8.76
CA SER A 177 -4.20 -35.15 8.23
C SER A 177 -5.65 -35.59 8.37
N ASP A 178 -6.07 -36.53 7.51
CA ASP A 178 -7.40 -37.13 7.58
C ASP A 178 -7.73 -37.62 8.99
N ASN A 179 -8.94 -37.30 9.45
CA ASN A 179 -9.36 -37.55 10.82
C ASN A 179 -10.84 -37.91 10.88
N GLU A 180 -11.19 -38.88 11.72
CA GLU A 180 -12.58 -39.29 11.93
C GLU A 180 -13.48 -38.12 12.39
N GLN A 181 -12.93 -37.12 13.08
CA GLN A 181 -13.66 -35.92 13.53
C GLN A 181 -14.15 -35.02 12.38
N PHE A 182 -13.60 -35.18 11.17
CA PHE A 182 -13.97 -34.40 9.97
C PHE A 182 -14.61 -35.28 8.88
N SER A 183 -14.82 -36.56 9.15
CA SER A 183 -15.39 -37.50 8.20
C SER A 183 -16.91 -37.41 8.20
N PHE A 184 -17.49 -37.31 7.00
CA PHE A 184 -18.92 -37.46 6.78
C PHE A 184 -19.22 -38.91 6.44
N THR A 185 -20.19 -39.50 7.12
CA THR A 185 -20.62 -40.88 6.83
C THR A 185 -21.84 -40.87 5.91
N ASP A 186 -22.24 -42.03 5.37
CA ASP A 186 -23.47 -42.12 4.57
C ASP A 186 -24.76 -42.16 5.42
N ASN A 187 -24.66 -41.82 6.71
CA ASN A 187 -25.72 -41.93 7.70
C ASN A 187 -26.32 -40.57 8.14
N SER A 188 -27.44 -40.65 8.86
CA SER A 188 -28.28 -39.53 9.30
C SER A 188 -27.70 -38.60 10.37
N ASP A 189 -26.48 -38.85 10.83
CA ASP A 189 -25.90 -38.21 12.03
C ASP A 189 -24.87 -37.12 11.69
N ASP A 190 -24.67 -36.85 10.40
CA ASP A 190 -23.79 -35.77 9.93
C ASP A 190 -24.40 -34.40 10.24
N THR A 191 -23.62 -33.54 10.87
CA THR A 191 -23.99 -32.14 11.11
C THR A 191 -23.23 -31.23 10.15
N PRO A 192 -23.87 -30.18 9.61
CA PRO A 192 -23.16 -29.21 8.78
C PRO A 192 -22.10 -28.50 9.63
N PHE A 193 -20.89 -28.36 9.10
CA PHE A 193 -19.83 -27.58 9.74
C PHE A 193 -19.37 -26.42 8.86
N SER A 194 -18.74 -25.44 9.50
CA SER A 194 -18.13 -24.29 8.85
C SER A 194 -16.66 -24.20 9.27
N ILE A 195 -15.79 -23.84 8.33
CA ILE A 195 -14.40 -23.49 8.63
C ILE A 195 -14.33 -21.96 8.73
N ALA A 196 -13.70 -21.48 9.78
CA ALA A 196 -13.38 -20.07 9.96
C ALA A 196 -11.88 -19.93 10.18
N CYS A 197 -11.30 -18.87 9.64
CA CYS A 197 -9.91 -18.49 9.90
C CYS A 197 -9.81 -16.97 9.89
N TRP A 198 -8.79 -16.46 10.59
CA TRP A 198 -8.40 -15.06 10.54
C TRP A 198 -7.25 -14.96 9.54
N ILE A 199 -7.44 -14.16 8.50
CA ILE A 199 -6.44 -13.94 7.45
C ILE A 199 -6.10 -12.46 7.46
N ASP A 200 -4.81 -12.16 7.58
CA ASP A 200 -4.28 -10.84 7.28
C ASP A 200 -3.87 -10.80 5.81
N VAL A 201 -4.29 -9.77 5.07
CA VAL A 201 -4.09 -9.60 3.62
C VAL A 201 -3.47 -8.24 3.35
#